data_AF-A0A0D3C556-F1
#
_entry.id   AF-A0A0D3C556-F1
#
_cell.length_a   1.000
_cell.length_b   1.000
_cell.length_c   1.000
_cell.angle_alpha   90.00
_cell.angle_beta   90.00
_cell.angle_gamma   90.00
#
_symmetry.space_group_name_H-M   'P 1'
#
loop_
_entity.id
_entity.type
_entity.pdbx_description
1 polymer ?
#
loop_
_entity_poly.entity_id
_entity_poly.type
_entity_poly.pdbx_seq_one_letter_code
_entity_poly.pdbx_strand_id
1 'polypeptide(L)'
;MSRKHKRNLLRLQKATDKINLTIHAIAKSEKYILDSAAEYGNKASNLESDLSESDVSWYLQRKEWCLEVAKKYADMRHVSLDQTMCQSLLELSREDLMQADVALYYLKDSGFELDWLEKKLDQVQEKKEKEMSCLAILQETE
;
A
#
# COMPACT_ATOMS: atom_id res chain seq x y z
N MET A 1 -4.59 26.70 16.68
CA MET A 1 -4.41 26.11 15.31
C MET A 1 -4.91 27.08 14.24
N SER A 2 -4.06 27.39 13.24
CA SER A 2 -4.42 28.26 12.10
C SER A 2 -5.43 27.60 11.15
N ARG A 3 -6.26 28.38 10.44
CA ARG A 3 -7.18 27.90 9.40
C ARG A 3 -6.46 27.13 8.28
N LYS A 4 -5.20 27.48 7.98
CA LYS A 4 -4.37 26.78 6.98
C LYS A 4 -3.99 25.38 7.46
N HIS A 5 -3.51 25.27 8.70
CA HIS A 5 -3.17 24.00 9.34
C HIS A 5 -4.37 23.04 9.39
N LYS A 6 -5.57 23.53 9.75
CA LYS A 6 -6.80 22.69 9.74
C LYS A 6 -7.15 22.13 8.36
N ARG A 7 -6.95 22.89 7.28
CA ARG A 7 -7.21 22.42 5.90
C ARG A 7 -6.21 21.33 5.48
N ASN A 8 -4.96 21.46 5.86
CA ASN A 8 -3.92 20.51 5.50
C ASN A 8 -4.09 19.19 6.24
N LEU A 9 -4.44 19.26 7.52
CA LEU A 9 -4.78 18.10 8.33
C LEU A 9 -5.98 17.33 7.74
N LEU A 10 -6.99 18.04 7.24
CA LEU A 10 -8.13 17.42 6.54
C LEU A 10 -7.74 16.73 5.22
N ARG A 11 -6.78 17.29 4.47
CA ARG A 11 -6.29 16.68 3.22
C ARG A 11 -5.47 15.42 3.49
N LEU A 12 -4.59 15.46 4.49
CA LEU A 12 -3.86 14.28 4.96
C LEU A 12 -4.82 13.19 5.43
N GLN A 13 -5.83 13.53 6.22
CA GLN A 13 -6.84 12.58 6.67
C GLN A 13 -7.53 11.88 5.50
N LYS A 14 -7.96 12.63 4.47
CA LYS A 14 -8.60 12.04 3.28
C LYS A 14 -7.66 11.10 2.51
N ALA A 15 -6.38 11.46 2.40
CA ALA A 15 -5.39 10.59 1.77
C ALA A 15 -5.23 9.29 2.57
N THR A 16 -5.11 9.39 3.90
CA THR A 16 -5.06 8.26 4.82
C THR A 16 -6.29 7.36 4.71
N ASP A 17 -7.49 7.93 4.66
CA ASP A 17 -8.74 7.16 4.54
C ASP A 17 -8.80 6.37 3.22
N LYS A 18 -8.37 6.99 2.10
CA LYS A 18 -8.32 6.34 0.78
C LYS A 18 -7.31 5.19 0.74
N ILE A 19 -6.15 5.38 1.38
CA ILE A 19 -5.13 4.35 1.55
C ILE A 19 -5.69 3.19 2.37
N ASN A 20 -6.32 3.48 3.51
CA ASN A 20 -6.89 2.46 4.40
C ASN A 20 -7.98 1.62 3.72
N LEU A 21 -8.87 2.25 2.95
CA LEU A 21 -9.88 1.55 2.15
C LEU A 21 -9.24 0.59 1.12
N THR A 22 -8.16 1.02 0.50
CA THR A 22 -7.44 0.21 -0.50
C THR A 22 -6.72 -0.97 0.14
N ILE A 23 -6.03 -0.74 1.26
CA ILE A 23 -5.42 -1.80 2.09
C ILE A 23 -6.48 -2.81 2.53
N HIS A 24 -7.64 -2.35 2.98
CA HIS A 24 -8.71 -3.23 3.46
C HIS A 24 -9.29 -4.10 2.33
N ALA A 25 -9.54 -3.53 1.15
CA ALA A 25 -10.01 -4.28 -0.01
C ALA A 25 -9.02 -5.39 -0.43
N ILE A 26 -7.73 -5.06 -0.45
CA ILE A 26 -6.69 -6.02 -0.83
C ILE A 26 -6.53 -7.12 0.23
N ALA A 27 -6.53 -6.76 1.52
CA ALA A 27 -6.46 -7.73 2.61
C ALA A 27 -7.65 -8.70 2.59
N LYS A 28 -8.85 -8.22 2.23
CA LYS A 28 -10.04 -9.06 2.06
C LYS A 28 -9.89 -10.07 0.93
N SER A 29 -9.33 -9.65 -0.23
CA SER A 29 -9.06 -10.58 -1.33
C SER A 29 -7.95 -11.58 -1.02
N GLU A 30 -6.88 -11.15 -0.35
CA GLU A 30 -5.76 -12.02 0.05
C GLU A 30 -6.24 -13.11 1.02
N LYS A 31 -7.03 -12.72 2.03
CA LYS A 31 -7.66 -13.65 2.97
C LYS A 31 -8.49 -14.72 2.25
N TYR A 32 -9.35 -14.32 1.31
CA TYR A 32 -10.18 -15.26 0.56
C TYR A 32 -9.36 -16.33 -0.18
N ILE A 33 -8.23 -15.93 -0.78
CA ILE A 33 -7.34 -16.84 -1.52
C ILE A 33 -6.64 -17.82 -0.57
N LEU A 34 -6.18 -17.33 0.59
CA LEU A 34 -5.54 -18.16 1.61
C LEU A 34 -6.51 -19.16 2.24
N ASP A 35 -7.75 -18.73 2.55
CA ASP A 35 -8.81 -19.60 3.06
C ASP A 35 -9.11 -20.73 2.05
N SER A 36 -9.15 -20.40 0.76
CA SER A 36 -9.34 -21.40 -0.32
C SER A 36 -8.16 -22.38 -0.41
N ALA A 37 -6.92 -21.91 -0.25
CA ALA A 37 -5.73 -22.76 -0.25
C ALA A 37 -5.74 -23.75 0.93
N ALA A 38 -6.16 -23.28 2.10
CA ALA A 38 -6.31 -24.11 3.29
C ALA A 38 -7.39 -25.18 3.09
N GLU A 39 -8.53 -24.84 2.50
CA GLU A 39 -9.59 -25.80 2.16
C GLU A 39 -9.08 -26.93 1.26
N TYR A 40 -8.34 -26.60 0.20
CA TYR A 40 -7.77 -27.61 -0.69
C TYR A 40 -6.71 -28.48 -0.01
N GLY A 41 -5.87 -27.90 0.86
CA GLY A 41 -4.93 -28.68 1.66
C GLY A 41 -5.62 -29.67 2.61
N ASN A 42 -6.71 -29.24 3.25
CA ASN A 42 -7.50 -30.11 4.13
C ASN A 42 -8.20 -31.23 3.34
N LYS A 43 -8.76 -30.92 2.16
CA LYS A 43 -9.36 -31.92 1.28
C LYS A 43 -8.34 -32.97 0.85
N ALA A 44 -7.13 -32.57 0.43
CA ALA A 44 -6.05 -33.50 0.10
C ALA A 44 -5.72 -34.45 1.25
N SER A 45 -5.54 -33.90 2.46
CA SER A 45 -5.17 -34.66 3.67
C SER A 45 -6.23 -35.70 4.07
N ASN A 46 -7.52 -35.39 3.85
CA ASN A 46 -8.63 -36.30 4.15
C ASN A 46 -8.82 -37.39 3.08
N LEU A 47 -8.35 -37.16 1.85
CA LEU A 47 -8.44 -38.10 0.73
C LEU A 47 -7.42 -39.24 0.80
N GLU A 48 -6.31 -39.06 1.53
CA GLU A 48 -5.27 -40.08 1.72
C GLU A 48 -5.77 -41.38 2.37
N SER A 49 -6.96 -41.39 2.98
CA SER A 49 -7.52 -42.59 3.63
C SER A 49 -8.45 -43.43 2.75
N ASP A 50 -8.99 -42.95 1.62
CA ASP A 50 -10.02 -43.71 0.87
C ASP A 50 -10.00 -43.64 -0.69
N LEU A 51 -9.17 -42.85 -1.37
CA LEU A 51 -9.19 -42.76 -2.86
C LEU A 51 -7.82 -42.45 -3.52
N SER A 52 -7.81 -42.33 -4.86
CA SER A 52 -6.66 -42.42 -5.76
C SER A 52 -5.61 -41.28 -5.66
N GLU A 53 -4.36 -41.60 -5.98
CA GLU A 53 -3.21 -40.68 -6.00
C GLU A 53 -3.43 -39.45 -6.90
N SER A 54 -4.26 -39.58 -7.96
CA SER A 54 -4.57 -38.45 -8.84
C SER A 54 -5.44 -37.38 -8.19
N ASP A 55 -6.35 -37.78 -7.29
CA ASP A 55 -7.24 -36.84 -6.60
C ASP A 55 -6.45 -35.99 -5.61
N VAL A 56 -5.58 -36.62 -4.81
CA VAL A 56 -4.67 -35.93 -3.88
C VAL A 56 -3.76 -34.96 -4.64
N SER A 57 -3.20 -35.39 -5.78
CA SER A 57 -2.38 -34.53 -6.65
C SER A 57 -3.12 -33.28 -7.12
N TRP A 58 -4.39 -33.40 -7.52
CA TRP A 58 -5.19 -32.25 -8.00
C TRP A 58 -5.38 -31.20 -6.90
N TYR A 59 -5.70 -31.63 -5.68
CA TYR A 59 -5.89 -30.72 -4.55
C TYR A 59 -4.61 -30.00 -4.13
N LEU A 60 -3.47 -30.70 -4.16
CA LEU A 60 -2.17 -30.11 -3.85
C LEU A 60 -1.75 -29.08 -4.90
N GLN A 61 -1.91 -29.37 -6.19
CA GLN A 61 -1.66 -28.40 -7.26
C GLN A 61 -2.56 -27.17 -7.12
N ARG A 62 -3.83 -27.35 -6.75
CA ARG A 62 -4.76 -26.24 -6.56
C ARG A 62 -4.40 -25.37 -5.36
N LYS A 63 -3.99 -25.98 -4.25
CA LYS A 63 -3.42 -25.27 -3.09
C LYS A 63 -2.19 -24.45 -3.49
N GLU A 64 -1.26 -25.04 -4.22
CA GLU A 64 -0.03 -24.37 -4.66
C GLU A 64 -0.34 -23.17 -5.58
N TRP A 65 -1.26 -23.35 -6.53
CA TRP A 65 -1.75 -22.25 -7.38
C TRP A 65 -2.35 -21.10 -6.55
N CYS A 66 -3.18 -21.39 -5.55
CA CYS A 66 -3.73 -20.35 -4.67
C CYS A 66 -2.63 -19.59 -3.91
N LEU A 67 -1.60 -20.28 -3.42
CA LEU A 67 -0.47 -19.64 -2.73
C LEU A 67 0.34 -18.73 -3.66
N GLU A 68 0.60 -19.17 -4.89
CA GLU A 68 1.31 -18.36 -5.89
C GLU A 68 0.52 -17.09 -6.25
N VAL A 69 -0.80 -17.23 -6.40
CA VAL A 69 -1.69 -16.09 -6.65
C VAL A 69 -1.68 -15.13 -5.47
N ALA A 70 -1.80 -15.61 -4.22
CA ALA A 70 -1.74 -14.77 -3.03
C ALA A 70 -0.43 -13.96 -2.97
N LYS A 71 0.71 -14.59 -3.28
CA LYS A 71 2.01 -13.91 -3.35
C LYS A 71 2.03 -12.80 -4.40
N LYS A 72 1.52 -13.05 -5.61
CA LYS A 72 1.42 -12.03 -6.67
C LYS A 72 0.53 -10.85 -6.25
N TYR A 73 -0.57 -11.12 -5.55
CA TYR A 73 -1.43 -10.06 -5.01
C TYR A 73 -0.73 -9.26 -3.90
N ALA A 74 0.06 -9.89 -3.03
CA ALA A 74 0.85 -9.20 -2.02
C ALA A 74 1.94 -8.30 -2.63
N ASP A 75 2.59 -8.74 -3.71
CA ASP A 75 3.56 -7.92 -4.44
C ASP A 75 2.86 -6.73 -5.14
N MET A 76 1.72 -6.99 -5.79
CA MET A 76 0.89 -5.94 -6.42
C MET A 76 0.35 -4.94 -5.38
N ARG A 77 0.03 -5.38 -4.16
CA ARG A 77 -0.37 -4.54 -3.04
C ARG A 77 0.72 -3.53 -2.69
N HIS A 78 1.97 -3.98 -2.59
CA HIS A 78 3.09 -3.10 -2.25
C HIS A 78 3.24 -1.99 -3.29
N VAL A 79 3.22 -2.35 -4.58
CA VAL A 79 3.38 -1.40 -5.68
C VAL A 79 2.20 -0.42 -5.76
N SER A 80 0.96 -0.93 -5.67
CA SER A 80 -0.23 -0.09 -5.76
C SER A 80 -0.38 0.86 -4.58
N LEU A 81 -0.01 0.41 -3.37
CA LEU A 81 0.02 1.25 -2.18
C LEU A 81 1.05 2.37 -2.33
N ASP A 82 2.28 2.02 -2.70
CA ASP A 82 3.35 3.01 -2.91
C ASP A 82 2.96 4.07 -3.94
N GLN A 83 2.39 3.64 -5.07
CA GLN A 83 1.98 4.55 -6.14
C GLN A 83 0.79 5.43 -5.74
N THR A 84 -0.23 4.86 -5.10
CA THR A 84 -1.41 5.62 -4.63
C THR A 84 -1.04 6.64 -3.56
N MET A 85 -0.12 6.27 -2.67
CA MET A 85 0.43 7.17 -1.65
C MET A 85 1.21 8.32 -2.29
N CYS A 86 2.16 8.00 -3.19
CA CYS A 86 2.94 9.00 -3.90
C CYS A 86 2.03 9.96 -4.68
N GLN A 87 1.03 9.46 -5.40
CA GLN A 87 0.11 10.29 -6.16
C GLN A 87 -0.69 11.24 -5.24
N SER A 88 -1.27 10.70 -4.16
CA SER A 88 -2.10 11.49 -3.23
C SER A 88 -1.29 12.55 -2.49
N LEU A 89 -0.01 12.29 -2.21
CA LEU A 89 0.91 13.25 -1.58
C LEU A 89 1.49 14.25 -2.60
N LEU A 90 1.72 13.86 -3.85
CA LEU A 90 2.16 14.77 -4.93
C LEU A 90 1.10 15.83 -5.26
N GLU A 91 -0.19 15.51 -5.11
CA GLU A 91 -1.30 16.47 -5.24
C GLU A 91 -1.23 17.61 -4.20
N LEU A 92 -0.44 17.48 -3.14
CA LEU A 92 -0.23 18.54 -2.15
C LEU A 92 0.75 19.60 -2.66
N SER A 93 0.48 20.87 -2.38
CA SER A 93 1.41 21.96 -2.68
C SER A 93 2.70 21.87 -1.85
N ARG A 94 3.76 22.58 -2.24
CA ARG A 94 5.03 22.59 -1.48
C ARG A 94 4.81 23.13 -0.06
N GLU A 95 4.00 24.17 0.07
CA GLU A 95 3.60 24.70 1.38
C GLU A 95 2.77 23.71 2.19
N ASP A 96 1.98 22.86 1.54
CA ASP A 96 1.19 21.83 2.22
C ASP A 96 2.07 20.68 2.71
N LEU A 97 3.06 20.26 1.93
CA LEU A 97 4.07 19.26 2.33
C LEU A 97 4.91 19.77 3.51
N MET A 98 5.39 21.02 3.45
CA MET A 98 6.14 21.62 4.56
C MET A 98 5.30 21.73 5.85
N GLN A 99 4.00 22.02 5.73
CA GLN A 99 3.11 22.01 6.90
C GLN A 99 2.75 20.61 7.39
N ALA A 100 2.72 19.61 6.51
CA ALA A 100 2.53 18.21 6.87
C ALA A 100 3.73 17.69 7.66
N ASP A 101 4.94 18.07 7.26
CA ASP A 101 6.19 17.76 7.97
C ASP A 101 6.22 18.35 9.38
N VAL A 102 5.85 19.63 9.52
CA VAL A 102 5.68 20.28 10.82
C VAL A 102 4.61 19.59 11.67
N ALA A 103 3.49 19.16 11.09
CA ALA A 103 2.45 18.44 11.82
C ALA A 103 2.91 17.04 12.28
N LEU A 104 3.69 16.35 11.45
CA LEU A 104 4.33 15.07 11.77
C LEU A 104 5.25 15.19 12.98
N TYR A 105 6.07 16.24 13.04
CA TYR A 105 6.93 16.53 14.19
C TYR A 105 6.14 16.63 15.50
N TYR A 106 5.05 17.42 15.52
CA TYR A 106 4.23 17.56 16.72
C TYR A 106 3.51 16.27 17.13
N LEU A 107 3.12 15.44 16.16
CA LEU A 107 2.51 14.14 16.46
C LEU A 107 3.54 13.15 17.02
N LYS A 108 4.77 13.13 16.50
CA LYS A 108 5.87 12.35 17.07
C LYS A 108 6.22 12.78 18.49
N ASP A 109 6.32 14.09 18.72
CA ASP A 109 6.56 14.66 20.05
C ASP A 109 5.43 14.31 21.04
N SER A 110 4.21 14.13 20.53
CA SER A 110 3.05 13.64 21.30
C SER A 110 3.02 12.11 21.52
N GLY A 111 4.05 11.38 21.07
CA GLY A 111 4.21 9.94 21.30
C GLY A 111 3.63 9.03 20.21
N PHE A 112 3.26 9.55 19.03
CA PHE A 112 2.78 8.73 17.92
C PHE A 112 3.94 8.19 17.06
N GLU A 113 3.95 6.87 16.79
CA GLU A 113 4.89 6.22 15.87
C GLU A 113 4.46 6.45 14.41
N LEU A 114 5.12 7.40 13.74
CA LEU A 114 4.81 7.83 12.37
C LEU A 114 6.01 7.76 11.41
N ASP A 115 7.04 6.97 11.75
CA ASP A 115 8.29 6.82 10.97
C ASP A 115 8.03 6.40 9.50
N TRP A 116 7.00 5.60 9.28
CA TRP A 116 6.61 5.17 7.95
C TRP A 116 6.05 6.32 7.09
N LEU A 117 5.40 7.31 7.70
CA LEU A 117 4.82 8.46 7.00
C LEU A 117 5.86 9.53 6.71
N GLU A 118 6.83 9.72 7.62
CA GLU A 118 8.00 10.59 7.42
C GLU A 118 8.83 10.13 6.22
N LYS A 119 9.23 8.85 6.19
CA LYS A 119 9.96 8.26 5.05
C LYS A 119 9.21 8.41 3.72
N LYS A 120 7.88 8.40 3.75
CA LYS A 120 7.04 8.60 2.56
C LYS A 120 6.96 10.07 2.13
N LEU A 121 6.93 11.01 3.08
CA LEU A 121 7.00 12.43 2.78
C LEU A 121 8.33 12.76 2.09
N ASP A 122 9.44 12.24 2.61
CA ASP A 122 10.78 12.43 2.04
C ASP A 122 10.86 11.95 0.59
N GLN A 123 10.38 10.74 0.30
CA GLN A 123 10.34 10.18 -1.06
C GLN A 123 9.56 11.05 -2.04
N VAL A 124 8.44 11.62 -1.60
CA VAL A 124 7.59 12.48 -2.44
C VAL A 124 8.24 13.84 -2.66
N GLN A 125 8.91 14.37 -1.65
CA GLN A 125 9.63 15.63 -1.73
C GLN A 125 10.80 15.53 -2.73
N GLU A 126 11.58 14.44 -2.66
CA GLU A 126 12.64 14.15 -3.64
C GLU A 126 12.09 13.99 -5.06
N LYS A 127 10.97 13.27 -5.22
CA LYS A 127 10.35 13.06 -6.54
C LYS A 127 9.86 14.38 -7.14
N LYS A 128 9.28 15.25 -6.33
CA LYS A 128 8.80 16.57 -6.76
C LYS A 128 9.96 17.50 -7.14
N GLU A 129 11.08 17.45 -6.41
CA GLU A 129 12.29 18.20 -6.76
C GLU A 129 12.89 17.73 -8.10
N LYS A 130 12.91 16.41 -8.35
CA LYS A 130 13.34 15.85 -9.65
C LYS A 130 12.43 16.29 -10.80
N GLU A 131 11.10 16.25 -10.62
CA GLU A 131 10.15 16.72 -11.64
C GLU A 131 10.35 18.22 -11.95
N MET A 132 10.51 19.05 -10.92
CA MET A 132 10.79 20.49 -11.09
C MET A 132 12.12 20.76 -11.79
N SER A 133 13.17 19.99 -11.47
CA SER A 133 14.48 20.12 -12.14
C SER A 133 14.42 19.72 -13.61
N CYS A 134 13.68 18.66 -13.96
CA CYS A 134 13.46 18.27 -15.35
C CYS A 134 12.67 19.33 -16.14
N LEU A 135 11.65 19.94 -15.51
CA LEU A 135 10.89 21.03 -16.12
C LEU A 135 11.74 22.28 -16.37
N ALA A 136 12.62 22.63 -15.44
CA ALA A 136 13.53 23.78 -15.59
C ALA A 136 14.50 23.60 -16.77
N ILE A 137 15.06 22.39 -16.93
CA ILE A 137 15.96 22.07 -18.06
C ILE A 137 15.22 22.18 -19.40
N LEU A 138 13.95 21.76 -19.48
CA LEU A 138 13.16 21.84 -20.70
C LEU A 138 12.83 23.28 -21.09
N GLN A 139 12.61 24.18 -20.11
CA GLN A 139 12.35 25.60 -20.36
C GLN A 139 13.60 26.39 -20.80
N GLU A 140 14.81 25.92 -20.50
CA GLU A 140 16.07 26.54 -20.94
C GLU A 140 16.47 26.14 -22.38
N THR A 141 15.78 25.16 -22.97
CA THR A 141 16.05 24.66 -24.34
C THR A 141 15.05 25.11 -25.42
N GLU A 142 14.13 26.03 -25.09
CA GLU A 142 13.29 26.78 -26.06
C GLU A 142 13.85 28.18 -26.35
#